data_AF-A0A1F6DE34-F1
#
_entry.id   AF-A0A1F6DE34-F1
#
_cell.length_a   1.000
_cell.length_b   1.000
_cell.length_c   1.000
_cell.angle_alpha   90.00
_cell.angle_beta   90.00
_cell.angle_gamma   90.00
#
_symmetry.space_group_name_H-M   'P 1'
#
loop_
_entity.id
_entity.type
_entity.pdbx_description
1 polymer ?
#
loop_
_entity_poly.entity_id
_entity_poly.type
_entity_poly.pdbx_seq_one_letter_code
_entity_poly.pdbx_strand_id
1 'polypeptide(L)'
;MKKKETGFDKLARLIKSEGEDIRKEMATKDDVASLYRTTAKQDDIAEVRRDMATKGDVEDAKEEVLEVLRPYRRAVDKDALAIVDHGVRLVRIEEKLGLSLKK
;
A
#
# COMPACT_ATOMS: atom_id res chain seq x y z
N MET A 1 12.55 -37.43 -64.97
CA MET A 1 11.11 -37.18 -64.72
C MET A 1 10.91 -36.99 -63.22
N LYS A 2 10.33 -35.87 -62.77
CA LYS A 2 9.96 -35.73 -61.35
C LYS A 2 8.77 -36.65 -61.08
N LYS A 3 8.89 -37.57 -60.11
CA LYS A 3 7.80 -38.45 -59.68
C LYS A 3 6.63 -37.56 -59.22
N LYS A 4 5.42 -37.79 -59.74
CA LYS A 4 4.23 -37.08 -59.25
C LYS A 4 3.98 -37.50 -57.80
N GLU A 5 3.79 -36.52 -56.94
CA GLU A 5 3.44 -36.72 -55.54
C GLU A 5 2.12 -37.49 -55.44
N THR A 6 2.12 -38.58 -54.68
CA THR A 6 0.94 -39.41 -54.43
C THR A 6 0.06 -38.81 -53.33
N GLY A 7 -1.18 -39.27 -53.19
CA GLY A 7 -2.05 -38.86 -52.08
C GLY A 7 -1.46 -39.20 -50.71
N PHE A 8 -0.71 -40.31 -50.61
CA PHE A 8 0.00 -40.71 -49.40
C PHE A 8 1.14 -39.77 -49.05
N ASP A 9 1.88 -39.28 -50.05
CA ASP A 9 2.96 -38.31 -49.83
C ASP A 9 2.42 -36.97 -49.28
N LYS A 10 1.24 -36.55 -49.75
CA LYS A 10 0.55 -35.34 -49.23
C LYS A 10 0.13 -35.53 -47.78
N LEU A 11 -0.48 -36.67 -47.46
CA LEU A 11 -0.92 -36.98 -46.09
C LEU A 11 0.27 -37.04 -45.13
N ALA A 12 1.37 -37.67 -45.53
CA ALA A 12 2.59 -37.73 -44.73
C ALA A 12 3.17 -36.33 -44.46
N ARG A 13 3.12 -35.43 -45.45
CA ARG A 13 3.56 -34.04 -45.27
C ARG A 13 2.66 -33.28 -44.29
N LEU A 14 1.34 -33.47 -44.40
CA LEU A 14 0.36 -32.80 -43.53
C LEU A 14 0.49 -33.24 -42.07
N ILE A 15 0.63 -34.55 -41.83
CA ILE A 15 0.86 -35.11 -40.48
C ILE A 15 2.17 -34.57 -39.90
N LYS A 16 3.21 -34.46 -40.73
CA LYS A 16 4.48 -33.90 -40.28
C LYS A 16 4.35 -32.43 -39.90
N SER A 17 3.69 -31.61 -40.72
CA SER A 17 3.48 -30.18 -40.40
C SER A 17 2.63 -30.00 -39.15
N GLU A 18 1.51 -30.72 -39.00
CA GLU A 18 0.69 -30.62 -37.79
C GLU A 18 1.46 -31.09 -36.54
N GLY A 19 2.27 -32.15 -36.67
CA GLY A 19 3.13 -32.59 -35.57
C GLY A 19 4.20 -31.54 -35.18
N GLU A 20 4.69 -30.75 -36.14
CA GLU A 20 5.60 -29.64 -35.87
C GLU A 20 4.89 -28.47 -35.19
N ASP A 21 3.67 -28.14 -35.61
CA ASP A 21 2.88 -27.07 -35.03
C ASP A 21 2.46 -27.40 -33.60
N ILE A 22 2.01 -28.63 -33.33
CA ILE A 22 1.74 -29.13 -31.97
C ILE A 22 2.98 -28.97 -31.08
N ARG A 23 4.17 -29.33 -31.57
CA ARG A 23 5.41 -29.20 -30.78
C ARG A 23 5.79 -27.74 -30.49
N LYS A 24 5.40 -26.79 -31.35
CA LYS A 24 5.65 -25.36 -31.13
C LYS A 24 4.68 -24.75 -30.13
N GLU A 25 3.42 -25.18 -30.15
CA GLU A 25 2.37 -24.58 -29.33
C GLU A 25 2.15 -25.29 -27.99
N MET A 26 2.53 -26.57 -27.88
CA MET A 26 2.32 -27.32 -26.64
C MET A 26 3.15 -26.76 -25.49
N ALA A 27 2.50 -26.53 -24.36
CA ALA A 27 3.20 -26.28 -23.11
C ALA A 27 3.95 -27.56 -22.69
N THR A 28 5.21 -27.39 -22.34
CA THR A 28 6.09 -28.44 -21.84
C THR A 28 6.01 -28.54 -20.32
N LYS A 29 6.56 -29.63 -19.77
CA LYS A 29 6.73 -29.77 -18.32
C LYS A 29 7.65 -28.68 -17.74
N ASP A 30 8.60 -28.20 -18.54
CA ASP A 30 9.52 -27.14 -18.12
C ASP A 30 8.81 -25.79 -18.04
N ASP A 31 7.86 -25.51 -18.95
CA ASP A 31 7.02 -24.31 -18.89
C ASP A 31 6.18 -24.30 -17.61
N VAL A 32 5.58 -25.44 -17.26
CA VAL A 32 4.82 -25.60 -16.01
C VAL A 32 5.74 -25.44 -14.80
N ALA A 33 6.92 -26.06 -14.81
CA ALA A 33 7.89 -25.95 -13.73
C ALA A 33 8.41 -24.51 -13.54
N SER A 34 8.58 -23.77 -14.64
CA SER A 34 8.96 -22.35 -14.62
C SER A 34 7.87 -21.50 -13.96
N LEU A 35 6.61 -21.69 -14.36
CA LEU A 35 5.46 -21.01 -13.73
C LEU A 35 5.39 -21.29 -12.23
N TYR A 36 5.62 -22.53 -11.78
CA TYR A 36 5.67 -22.87 -10.36
C TYR A 36 6.84 -22.21 -9.59
N ARG A 37 7.89 -21.76 -10.28
CA ARG A 37 9.02 -21.04 -9.67
C ARG A 37 8.80 -19.53 -9.62
N THR A 38 8.13 -18.96 -10.62
CA THR A 38 7.89 -17.50 -10.71
C THR A 38 6.58 -17.05 -10.08
N THR A 39 5.61 -17.95 -9.92
CA THR A 39 4.41 -17.64 -9.14
C THR A 39 4.81 -17.62 -7.67
N ALA A 40 4.65 -16.47 -7.02
CA ALA A 40 4.84 -16.32 -5.58
C ALA A 40 4.09 -17.45 -4.87
N LYS A 41 4.82 -18.34 -4.20
CA LYS A 41 4.21 -19.41 -3.43
C LYS A 41 3.43 -18.78 -2.29
N GLN A 42 2.46 -19.51 -1.75
CA GLN A 42 1.72 -19.04 -0.56
C GLN A 42 2.66 -18.58 0.57
N ASP A 43 3.85 -19.17 0.65
CA ASP A 43 4.92 -18.80 1.58
C ASP A 43 5.47 -17.38 1.35
N ASP A 44 5.67 -16.96 0.09
CA ASP A 44 6.14 -15.60 -0.25
C ASP A 44 5.09 -14.55 0.13
N ILE A 45 3.80 -14.85 -0.06
CA ILE A 45 2.69 -13.98 0.37
C ILE A 45 2.59 -13.94 1.92
N ALA A 46 2.91 -15.06 2.59
CA ALA A 46 2.90 -15.13 4.04
C ALA A 46 4.06 -14.35 4.67
N GLU A 47 5.24 -14.34 4.05
CA GLU A 47 6.39 -13.55 4.49
C GLU A 47 6.14 -12.05 4.29
N VAL A 48 5.65 -11.66 3.10
CA VAL A 48 5.21 -10.28 2.84
C VAL A 48 4.15 -9.82 3.85
N ARG A 49 3.23 -10.69 4.27
CA ARG A 49 2.23 -10.38 5.31
C ARG A 49 2.80 -10.27 6.72
N ARG A 50 3.91 -10.94 7.03
CA ARG A 50 4.54 -10.89 8.35
C ARG A 50 5.34 -9.60 8.54
N ASP A 51 6.02 -9.15 7.50
CA ASP A 51 6.90 -7.98 7.58
C ASP A 51 6.18 -6.66 7.27
N MET A 52 4.99 -6.72 6.67
CA MET A 52 4.23 -5.53 6.33
C MET A 52 3.33 -5.13 7.51
N ALA A 53 3.50 -3.89 7.97
CA ALA A 53 2.59 -3.28 8.93
C ALA A 53 1.16 -3.36 8.38
N THR A 54 0.28 -3.95 9.17
CA THR A 54 -1.13 -4.08 8.86
C THR A 54 -1.88 -2.82 9.28
N LYS A 55 -3.15 -2.74 8.92
CA LYS A 55 -4.03 -1.64 9.35
C LYS A 55 -4.12 -1.54 10.88
N GLY A 56 -4.06 -2.67 11.59
CA GLY A 56 -4.10 -2.70 13.06
C GLY A 56 -2.89 -2.00 13.68
N ASP A 57 -1.69 -2.28 13.17
CA ASP A 57 -0.44 -1.69 13.68
C ASP A 57 -0.45 -0.14 13.56
N VAL A 58 -1.06 0.38 12.49
CA VAL A 58 -1.22 1.84 12.27
C VAL A 58 -2.27 2.43 13.21
N GLU A 59 -3.36 1.70 13.50
CA GLU A 59 -4.40 2.14 14.44
C GLU A 59 -3.86 2.18 15.88
N ASP A 60 -3.07 1.18 16.28
CA ASP A 60 -2.44 1.12 17.60
C ASP A 60 -1.42 2.25 17.78
N ALA A 61 -0.53 2.45 16.81
CA ALA A 61 0.43 3.57 16.82
C ALA A 61 -0.25 4.93 16.89
N LYS A 62 -1.39 5.09 16.19
CA LYS A 62 -2.20 6.30 16.27
C LYS A 62 -2.75 6.52 17.68
N GLU A 63 -3.28 5.48 18.33
CA GLU A 63 -3.82 5.63 19.69
C GLU A 63 -2.71 5.96 20.71
N GLU A 64 -1.55 5.31 20.62
CA GLU A 64 -0.38 5.63 21.46
C GLU A 64 0.03 7.11 21.33
N VAL A 65 0.11 7.61 20.09
CA VAL A 65 0.40 9.03 19.83
C VAL A 65 -0.68 9.94 20.43
N LEU A 66 -1.96 9.56 20.33
CA LEU A 66 -3.05 10.35 20.91
C LEU A 66 -3.03 10.35 22.45
N GLU A 67 -2.66 9.25 23.09
CA GLU A 67 -2.50 9.19 24.55
C GLU A 67 -1.44 10.18 25.02
N VAL A 68 -0.31 10.28 24.31
CA VAL A 68 0.75 11.26 24.62
C VAL A 68 0.27 12.69 24.40
N LEU A 69 -0.48 12.97 23.33
CA LEU A 69 -0.86 14.35 22.96
C LEU A 69 -2.05 14.92 23.75
N ARG A 70 -2.95 14.06 24.26
CA ARG A 70 -4.18 14.47 25.00
C ARG A 70 -3.88 15.40 26.19
N PRO A 71 -2.90 15.12 27.07
CA PRO A 71 -2.56 16.01 28.18
C PRO A 71 -2.02 17.37 27.73
N TYR A 72 -1.13 17.41 26.71
CA TYR A 72 -0.56 18.66 26.20
C TYR A 72 -1.62 19.59 25.64
N ARG A 73 -2.57 19.04 24.85
CA ARG A 73 -3.69 19.81 24.34
C ARG A 73 -4.51 20.43 25.48
N ARG A 74 -4.82 19.65 26.52
CA ARG A 74 -5.58 20.16 27.68
C ARG A 74 -4.82 21.25 28.46
N ALA A 75 -3.50 21.16 28.55
CA ALA A 75 -2.68 22.18 29.20
C ALA A 75 -2.70 23.49 28.41
N VAL A 76 -2.49 23.42 27.09
CA VAL A 76 -2.55 24.59 26.20
C VAL A 76 -3.92 25.26 26.24
N ASP A 77 -5.02 24.48 26.22
CA ASP A 77 -6.38 25.01 26.32
C ASP A 77 -6.60 25.76 27.66
N LYS A 78 -6.05 25.25 28.77
CA LYS A 78 -6.12 25.91 30.09
C LYS A 78 -5.30 27.19 30.14
N ASP A 79 -4.07 27.17 29.62
CA ASP A 79 -3.20 28.34 29.60
C ASP A 79 -3.80 29.46 28.75
N ALA A 80 -4.41 29.13 27.60
CA ALA A 80 -5.13 30.08 26.77
C ALA A 80 -6.28 30.75 27.52
N LEU A 81 -7.10 29.97 28.25
CA LEU A 81 -8.18 30.50 29.08
C LEU A 81 -7.67 31.42 30.20
N ALA A 82 -6.58 31.04 30.88
CA ALA A 82 -5.98 31.85 31.94
C ALA A 82 -5.41 33.18 31.43
N ILE A 83 -4.76 33.17 30.26
CA ILE A 83 -4.24 34.39 29.61
C ILE A 83 -5.40 35.35 29.29
N VAL A 84 -6.52 34.84 28.76
CA VAL A 84 -7.70 35.67 28.46
C VAL A 84 -8.30 36.26 29.73
N ASP A 85 -8.49 35.46 30.79
CA ASP A 85 -9.01 35.97 32.07
C ASP A 85 -8.09 37.06 32.65
N HIS A 86 -6.79 36.80 32.70
CA HIS A 86 -5.82 37.78 33.18
C HIS A 86 -5.82 39.04 32.32
N GLY A 87 -5.91 38.93 30.99
CA GLY A 87 -6.04 40.09 30.11
C GLY A 87 -7.27 40.94 30.44
N VAL A 88 -8.44 40.32 30.62
CA VAL A 88 -9.67 41.03 31.02
C VAL A 88 -9.51 41.72 32.38
N ARG A 89 -8.90 41.03 33.35
CA ARG A 89 -8.65 41.59 34.68
C ARG A 89 -7.68 42.77 34.64
N LEU A 90 -6.63 42.69 33.82
CA LEU A 90 -5.67 43.77 33.61
C LEU A 90 -6.34 45.01 33.03
N VAL A 91 -7.16 44.87 31.97
CA VAL A 91 -7.91 45.98 31.38
C VAL A 91 -8.78 46.69 32.44
N ARG A 92 -9.52 45.92 33.25
CA ARG A 92 -10.34 46.50 34.34
C ARG A 92 -9.51 47.22 35.40
N ILE A 93 -8.30 46.75 35.70
CA ILE A 93 -7.39 47.38 36.66
C ILE A 93 -6.84 48.67 36.05
N GLU A 94 -6.42 48.65 34.79
CA GLU A 94 -5.91 49.82 34.07
C GLU A 94 -6.96 50.93 33.98
N GLU A 95 -8.22 50.59 33.71
CA GLU A 95 -9.35 51.54 33.74
C GLU A 95 -9.52 52.19 35.12
N LYS A 96 -9.52 51.37 36.19
CA LYS A 96 -9.70 51.86 37.57
C LYS A 96 -8.54 52.74 38.04
N LEU A 97 -7.32 52.44 37.62
CA LEU A 97 -6.12 53.18 37.99
C LEU A 97 -5.85 54.37 37.06
N GLY A 98 -6.65 54.58 36.02
CA GLY A 98 -6.44 55.65 35.03
C GLY A 98 -5.17 55.46 34.19
N LEU A 99 -4.66 54.22 34.11
CA LEU A 99 -3.43 53.85 33.40
C LEU A 99 -3.69 53.46 31.94
N SER A 100 -4.96 53.32 31.54
CA SER A 100 -5.34 53.03 30.16
C SER A 100 -4.79 54.12 29.24
N LEU A 101 -3.83 53.77 28.40
CA LEU A 101 -3.38 54.60 27.28
C LEU A 101 -4.59 54.83 26.37
N LYS A 102 -5.28 55.97 26.52
CA LYS A 102 -6.20 56.46 25.50
C LYS A 102 -5.38 56.66 24.23
N LYS A 103 -5.55 55.77 23.25
CA LYS A 103 -5.28 56.13 21.86
C LYS A 103 -6.33 57.15 21.41
#